data_AF-A0A3D2WW70-F1
#
_entry.id   AF-A0A3D2WW70-F1
#
_cell.length_a   1.000
_cell.length_b   1.000
_cell.length_c   1.000
_cell.angle_alpha   90.00
_cell.angle_beta   90.00
_cell.angle_gamma   90.00
#
_symmetry.space_group_name_H-M   'P 1'
#
loop_
_entity.id
_entity.type
_entity.pdbx_description
1 polymer ?
#
loop_
_entity_poly.entity_id
_entity_poly.type
_entity_poly.pdbx_seq_one_letter_code
_entity_poly.pdbx_strand_id
1 'polypeptide(L)' 'ADGADTFIEIGPGKVLQGLIKRTIKDVNILGVSSVEELENLEWN' A
#
# COMPACT_ATOMS: atom_id res chain seq x y z
N ALA A 1 -15.25 -12.55 -9.58
CA ALA A 1 -14.36 -11.39 -9.69
C ALA A 1 -13.27 -11.60 -8.65
N ASP A 2 -12.01 -11.50 -9.05
CA ASP A 2 -10.88 -11.64 -8.15
C ASP A 2 -10.65 -10.28 -7.50
N GLY A 3 -10.81 -10.22 -6.17
CA GLY A 3 -10.68 -8.98 -5.41
C GLY A 3 -9.26 -8.42 -5.44
N ALA A 4 -9.04 -7.28 -4.80
CA ALA A 4 -7.69 -6.76 -4.61
C ALA A 4 -7.02 -7.45 -3.41
N ASP A 5 -5.79 -7.92 -3.59
CA ASP A 5 -4.93 -8.44 -2.53
C ASP A 5 -3.82 -7.44 -2.13
N THR A 6 -3.58 -6.41 -2.94
CA THR A 6 -2.47 -5.48 -2.80
C THR A 6 -2.97 -4.04 -2.86
N PHE A 7 -2.58 -3.24 -1.87
CA PHE A 7 -2.98 -1.84 -1.72
C PHE A 7 -1.74 -0.93 -1.65
N ILE A 8 -1.71 0.12 -2.47
CA ILE A 8 -0.61 1.08 -2.51
C ILE A 8 -1.15 2.46 -2.09
N GLU A 9 -0.70 3.00 -0.96
CA GLU A 9 -1.02 4.37 -0.52
C GLU A 9 -0.07 5.36 -1.19
N ILE A 10 -0.60 6.22 -2.06
CA ILE A 10 0.17 7.29 -2.71
C ILE A 10 -0.06 8.60 -1.94
N GLY A 11 1.02 9.12 -1.36
CA GLY A 11 1.00 10.36 -0.59
C GLY A 11 1.75 10.25 0.74
N PRO A 12 1.88 11.37 1.47
CA PRO A 12 2.61 11.40 2.73
C PRO A 12 1.83 10.69 3.85
N GLY A 13 2.56 9.93 4.67
CA GLY A 13 2.00 9.25 5.85
C GLY A 13 1.61 7.80 5.59
N LYS A 14 0.80 7.23 6.49
CA LYS A 14 0.41 5.80 6.52
C LYS A 14 -1.01 5.61 7.03
N VAL A 15 -1.89 6.58 6.81
CA VAL A 15 -3.22 6.60 7.42
C VAL A 15 -4.09 5.51 6.79
N LEU A 16 -4.10 5.42 5.46
CA LEU A 16 -4.88 4.41 4.76
C LEU A 16 -4.32 3.01 5.02
N GLN A 17 -3.00 2.84 5.02
CA GLN A 17 -2.36 1.59 5.43
C GLN A 17 -2.82 1.14 6.82
N GLY A 18 -2.87 2.07 7.78
CA GLY A 18 -3.35 1.78 9.13
C GLY A 18 -4.83 1.38 9.18
N LEU A 19 -5.67 2.01 8.36
CA LEU A 19 -7.09 1.63 8.24
C LEU A 19 -7.24 0.23 7.63
N ILE A 20 -6.53 -0.05 6.53
CA ILE A 20 -6.56 -1.36 5.85
C ILE A 20 -6.13 -2.47 6.82
N LYS A 21 -5.02 -2.30 7.55
CA LYS A 21 -4.53 -3.30 8.54
C LYS A 21 -5.55 -3.64 9.63
N ARG A 22 -6.45 -2.71 9.99
CA ARG A 22 -7.50 -2.95 11.00
C ARG A 22 -8.76 -3.60 10.41
N THR A 23 -9.00 -3.42 9.12
CA THR A 23 -10.23 -3.86 8.46
C THR A 23 -10.06 -5.17 7.70
N ILE A 24 -8.93 -5.37 7.01
CA ILE A 24 -8.67 -6.51 6.12
C ILE A 24 -7.34 -7.14 6.54
N LYS A 25 -7.37 -8.44 6.83
CA LYS A 25 -6.19 -9.23 7.15
C LYS A 25 -5.66 -9.90 5.88
N ASP A 26 -4.40 -10.31 5.91
CA ASP A 26 -3.76 -11.13 4.87
C ASP A 26 -3.74 -10.48 3.48
N VAL A 27 -3.52 -9.17 3.44
CA VAL A 27 -3.32 -8.37 2.21
C VAL A 27 -1.97 -7.68 2.21
N ASN A 28 -1.42 -7.45 1.02
CA ASN A 28 -0.19 -6.68 0.82
C ASN A 28 -0.49 -5.18 0.88
N ILE A 29 0.37 -4.44 1.57
CA ILE A 29 0.18 -3.01 1.80
C ILE A 29 1.51 -2.30 1.61
N LEU A 30 1.55 -1.37 0.65
CA LEU A 30 2.71 -0.57 0.27
C LEU A 30 2.38 0.93 0.40
N GLY A 31 3.40 1.77 0.48
CA GLY A 31 3.25 3.22 0.54
C GLY A 31 4.37 3.91 -0.23
N VAL A 32 4.01 4.98 -0.94
CA VAL A 32 4.94 5.80 -1.72
C VAL A 32 4.65 7.27 -1.42
N SER A 33 5.67 7.98 -0.97
CA SER A 33 5.58 9.40 -0.61
C SER A 33 6.52 10.31 -1.40
N SER A 34 7.44 9.75 -2.19
CA SER A 34 8.29 10.50 -3.12
C SER A 34 8.51 9.75 -4.43
N VAL A 35 9.07 10.44 -5.43
CA VAL A 35 9.43 9.83 -6.72
C VAL A 35 10.56 8.81 -6.54
N GLU A 36 11.53 9.09 -5.65
CA GLU A 36 12.61 8.15 -5.37
C GLU A 36 12.11 6.86 -4.72
N GLU A 37 11.10 6.94 -3.84
CA GLU A 37 10.46 5.75 -3.27
C GLU A 37 9.68 4.96 -4.32
N LEU A 38 9.08 5.65 -5.29
CA LEU A 38 8.40 5.01 -6.42
C LEU A 38 9.38 4.24 -7.30
N GLU A 39 10.53 4.82 -7.60
CA GLU A 39 11.58 4.19 -8.43
C GLU A 39 12.17 2.94 -7.79
N ASN A 40 12.20 2.88 -6.45
CA ASN A 40 12.68 1.73 -5.68
C ASN A 40 11.57 0.77 -5.24
N LEU A 41 10.32 0.99 -5.67
CA LEU A 41 9.21 0.14 -5.29
C LEU A 41 9.26 -1.18 -6.08
N GLU A 42 9.65 -2.27 -5.43
CA GLU A 42 9.55 -3.61 -6.02
C GLU A 42 8.13 -4.17 -5.83
N TRP A 43 7.46 -4.45 -6.95
CA TRP A 43 6.18 -5.17 -6.98
C TRP A 43 6.45 -6.61 -7.46
N ASN A 44 6.24 -7.58 -6.56
CA ASN A 44 6.27 -9.01 -6.88
C ASN A 44 4.88 -9.54 -7.22
#